data_AF-A0A8S9ZMP9-F1
#
_entry.id   AF-A0A8S9ZMP9-F1
#
_cell.length_a   1.000
_cell.length_b   1.000
_cell.length_c   1.000
_cell.angle_alpha   90.00
_cell.angle_beta   90.00
_cell.angle_gamma   90.00
#
_symmetry.space_group_name_H-M   'P 1'
#
loop_
_entity.id
_entity.type
_entity.pdbx_description
1 polymer ?
#
loop_
_entity_poly.entity_id
_entity_poly.type
_entity_poly.pdbx_seq_one_letter_code
_entity_poly.pdbx_strand_id
1 'polypeptide(L)'
;MITYIGFLMVAFFQGCDPVGLKDVQTIDQLTILMANRIFEGIPGLPGLFLATIFSATLSTASSGINSLTAVLWEDFIKDTTFGKKITTNKTAILIKTISVFFGLLATFMAFACSNLGGIFQIILTTLGAISGPLVGLFFLGIFFPKANKIGAFFGLGIGIFVMIIFCIFANLNQPYRNFVISFDKIEENNNKSVGCLEYNEMENLKRNLRISFVSEGAFKQRNYYLRIV
;
A
#
# COMPACT_ATOMS: atom_id res chain seq x y z
N MET A 1 -8.98 -5.55 0.34
CA MET A 1 -7.85 -6.03 -0.48
C MET A 1 -6.57 -6.16 0.35
N ILE A 2 -6.07 -5.08 0.98
CA ILE A 2 -4.83 -5.10 1.79
C ILE A 2 -4.90 -6.15 2.92
N THR A 3 -6.01 -6.20 3.65
CA THR A 3 -6.23 -7.19 4.72
C THR A 3 -6.19 -8.63 4.21
N TYR A 4 -6.83 -8.90 3.07
CA TYR A 4 -6.82 -10.23 2.45
C TYR A 4 -5.41 -10.66 2.00
N ILE A 5 -4.65 -9.76 1.37
CA ILE A 5 -3.26 -10.01 1.00
C ILE A 5 -2.40 -10.27 2.25
N GLY A 6 -2.63 -9.50 3.33
CA GLY A 6 -1.97 -9.72 4.62
C GLY A 6 -2.26 -11.10 5.21
N PHE A 7 -3.51 -11.56 5.18
CA PHE A 7 -3.86 -12.93 5.61
C PHE A 7 -3.19 -14.00 4.74
N LEU A 8 -3.15 -13.80 3.42
CA LEU A 8 -2.46 -14.71 2.50
C LEU A 8 -0.96 -14.78 2.79
N MET A 9 -0.30 -13.66 3.06
CA MET A 9 1.12 -13.64 3.45
C MET A 9 1.35 -14.41 4.74
N VAL A 10 0.54 -14.16 5.75
CA VAL A 10 0.63 -14.86 7.04
C VAL A 10 0.46 -16.36 6.83
N ALA A 11 -0.49 -16.78 5.98
CA ALA A 11 -0.70 -18.19 5.64
C ALA A 11 0.44 -18.80 4.81
N PHE A 12 1.07 -18.02 3.93
CA PHE A 12 2.14 -18.48 3.04
C PHE A 12 3.49 -18.64 3.76
N PHE A 13 3.80 -17.70 4.67
CA PHE A 13 5.02 -17.69 5.48
C PHE A 13 4.83 -18.31 6.87
N GLN A 14 3.81 -19.15 7.08
CA GLN A 14 3.63 -19.81 8.39
C GLN A 14 4.89 -20.59 8.78
N GLY A 15 5.37 -20.39 10.02
CA GLY A 15 6.50 -21.11 10.58
C GLY A 15 7.89 -20.65 10.12
N CYS A 16 8.01 -19.46 9.51
CA CYS A 16 9.31 -18.96 9.08
C CYS A 16 9.31 -17.44 8.87
N ASP A 17 10.41 -16.79 9.23
CA ASP A 17 10.60 -15.35 9.10
C ASP A 17 11.57 -14.99 7.96
N PRO A 18 11.07 -14.57 6.78
CA PRO A 18 11.92 -14.16 5.66
C PRO A 18 12.73 -12.87 5.93
N VAL A 19 12.36 -12.08 6.94
CA VAL A 19 13.13 -10.90 7.36
C VAL A 19 14.31 -11.35 8.23
N GLY A 20 14.09 -12.28 9.16
CA GLY A 20 15.14 -12.91 9.96
C GLY A 20 16.17 -13.69 9.14
N LEU A 21 15.74 -14.34 8.04
CA LEU A 21 16.59 -15.07 7.10
C LEU A 21 17.43 -14.16 6.17
N LYS A 22 17.24 -12.83 6.22
CA LYS A 22 17.90 -11.82 5.35
C LYS A 22 17.60 -11.96 3.85
N ASP A 23 16.55 -12.69 3.48
CA ASP A 23 16.04 -12.70 2.11
C ASP A 23 15.49 -11.32 1.69
N VAL A 24 15.12 -10.50 2.68
CA VAL A 24 14.50 -9.18 2.47
C VAL A 24 15.03 -8.18 3.50
N GLN A 25 15.30 -6.94 3.07
CA GLN A 25 15.80 -5.88 3.96
C GLN A 25 14.68 -5.15 4.72
N THR A 26 13.47 -5.06 4.14
CA THR A 26 12.33 -4.33 4.71
C THR A 26 11.02 -5.08 4.56
N ILE A 27 10.11 -4.92 5.52
CA ILE A 27 8.79 -5.57 5.53
C ILE A 27 7.97 -5.22 4.27
N ASP A 28 8.17 -4.02 3.71
CA ASP A 28 7.46 -3.53 2.53
C ASP A 28 7.68 -4.38 1.26
N GLN A 29 8.79 -5.11 1.19
CA GLN A 29 9.16 -5.94 0.04
C GLN A 29 8.55 -7.36 0.10
N LEU A 30 7.95 -7.75 1.23
CA LEU A 30 7.44 -9.10 1.46
C LEU A 30 6.39 -9.54 0.42
N THR A 31 5.54 -8.61 0.00
CA THR A 31 4.52 -8.84 -1.05
C THR A 31 5.13 -9.25 -2.38
N ILE A 32 6.22 -8.58 -2.75
CA ILE A 32 6.89 -8.81 -4.02
C ILE A 32 7.63 -10.15 -3.97
N LEU A 33 8.27 -10.47 -2.84
CA LEU A 33 8.91 -11.77 -2.63
C LEU A 33 7.90 -12.92 -2.77
N MET A 34 6.76 -12.82 -2.09
CA MET A 34 5.70 -13.82 -2.16
C MET A 34 5.23 -14.03 -3.60
N ALA A 35 4.92 -12.95 -4.31
CA ALA A 35 4.47 -13.02 -5.69
C ALA A 35 5.53 -13.63 -6.62
N ASN A 36 6.80 -13.28 -6.45
CA ASN A 36 7.89 -13.84 -7.24
C ASN A 36 8.01 -15.36 -7.04
N ARG A 37 7.99 -15.84 -5.78
CA ARG A 37 8.06 -17.28 -5.45
C ARG A 37 6.89 -18.07 -6.04
N ILE A 38 5.67 -17.51 -5.97
CA ILE A 38 4.47 -18.13 -6.55
C ILE A 38 4.60 -18.25 -8.09
N PHE A 39 5.05 -17.19 -8.76
CA PHE A 39 5.07 -17.10 -10.22
C PHE A 39 6.32 -17.65 -10.90
N GLU A 40 7.33 -18.07 -10.13
CA GLU A 40 8.62 -18.56 -10.65
C GLU A 40 8.50 -19.72 -11.66
N GLY A 41 7.39 -20.46 -11.66
CA GLY A 41 7.15 -21.56 -12.60
C GLY A 41 6.66 -21.16 -13.99
N ILE A 42 6.31 -19.89 -14.22
CA ILE A 42 5.71 -19.40 -15.47
C ILE A 42 6.46 -18.14 -15.93
N PRO A 43 7.29 -18.22 -16.99
CA PRO A 43 8.02 -17.05 -17.49
C PRO A 43 7.03 -15.97 -17.97
N GLY A 44 7.34 -14.71 -17.67
CA GLY A 44 6.52 -13.55 -18.04
C GLY A 44 5.49 -13.14 -16.98
N LEU A 45 5.03 -14.05 -16.12
CA LEU A 45 4.03 -13.75 -15.10
C LEU A 45 4.54 -12.82 -13.97
N PRO A 46 5.79 -12.96 -13.47
CA PRO A 46 6.38 -11.97 -12.55
C PRO A 46 6.45 -10.56 -13.16
N GLY A 47 6.76 -10.48 -14.47
CA GLY A 47 6.80 -9.21 -15.21
C GLY A 47 5.42 -8.58 -15.37
N LEU A 48 4.40 -9.39 -15.67
CA LEU A 48 3.01 -8.95 -15.72
C LEU A 48 2.54 -8.42 -14.35
N PHE A 49 2.84 -9.14 -13.28
CA PHE A 49 2.54 -8.70 -11.91
C PHE A 49 3.18 -7.34 -11.61
N LEU A 50 4.47 -7.18 -11.90
CA LEU A 50 5.17 -5.91 -11.70
C LEU A 50 4.56 -4.78 -12.55
N ALA A 51 4.19 -5.04 -13.80
CA ALA A 51 3.52 -4.08 -14.68
C ALA A 51 2.16 -3.62 -14.11
N THR A 52 1.38 -4.51 -13.50
CA THR A 52 0.10 -4.15 -12.88
C THR A 52 0.29 -3.23 -11.67
N ILE A 53 1.32 -3.46 -10.83
CA ILE A 53 1.63 -2.61 -9.69
C ILE A 53 2.02 -1.21 -10.15
N PHE A 54 2.89 -1.10 -11.16
CA PHE A 54 3.28 0.20 -11.72
C PHE A 54 2.08 0.93 -12.32
N SER A 55 1.22 0.23 -13.07
CA SER A 55 0.00 0.82 -13.64
C SER A 55 -0.95 1.34 -12.56
N ALA A 56 -1.23 0.54 -11.52
CA ALA A 56 -2.10 0.93 -10.42
C ALA A 56 -1.55 2.13 -9.63
N THR A 57 -0.23 2.13 -9.37
CA THR A 57 0.47 3.23 -8.68
C THR A 57 0.43 4.51 -9.52
N LEU A 58 0.72 4.41 -10.81
CA LEU A 58 0.71 5.54 -11.73
C LEU A 58 -0.70 6.13 -11.91
N SER A 59 -1.74 5.29 -11.95
CA SER A 59 -3.14 5.74 -12.00
C SER A 59 -3.51 6.56 -10.76
N THR A 60 -3.15 6.06 -9.57
CA THR A 60 -3.40 6.77 -8.30
C THR A 60 -2.64 8.09 -8.26
N ALA A 61 -1.34 8.08 -8.59
CA ALA A 61 -0.51 9.28 -8.62
C ALA A 61 -1.03 10.32 -9.63
N SER A 62 -1.42 9.89 -10.83
CA SER A 62 -1.98 10.76 -11.86
C SER A 62 -3.30 11.40 -11.41
N SER A 63 -4.21 10.62 -10.84
CA SER A 63 -5.48 11.13 -10.32
C SER A 63 -5.28 12.13 -9.16
N GLY A 64 -4.31 11.88 -8.28
CA GLY A 64 -3.95 12.77 -7.19
C GLY A 64 -3.37 14.11 -7.67
N ILE A 65 -2.40 14.07 -8.59
CA ILE A 65 -1.81 15.28 -9.18
C ILE A 65 -2.86 16.08 -9.95
N ASN A 66 -3.71 15.41 -10.72
CA ASN A 66 -4.79 16.06 -11.47
C ASN A 66 -5.79 16.75 -10.53
N SER A 67 -6.18 16.07 -9.45
CA SER A 67 -7.09 16.63 -8.45
C SER A 67 -6.47 17.82 -7.73
N LEU A 68 -5.20 17.74 -7.33
CA LEU A 68 -4.49 18.84 -6.67
C LEU A 68 -4.35 20.06 -7.58
N THR A 69 -4.05 19.82 -8.86
CA THR A 69 -3.99 20.88 -9.88
C THR A 69 -5.35 21.54 -10.07
N ALA A 70 -6.43 20.75 -10.12
CA ALA A 70 -7.79 21.26 -10.25
C ALA A 70 -8.21 22.08 -9.02
N VAL A 71 -7.93 21.57 -7.81
CA VAL A 71 -8.19 22.28 -6.54
C VAL A 71 -7.43 23.59 -6.48
N LEU A 72 -6.13 23.60 -6.82
CA LEU A 72 -5.35 24.84 -6.85
C LEU A 72 -5.93 25.86 -7.84
N TRP A 73 -6.36 25.39 -9.01
CA TRP A 73 -6.95 26.25 -10.02
C TRP A 73 -8.29 26.83 -9.57
N GLU A 74 -9.22 25.99 -9.15
CA GLU A 74 -10.59 26.38 -8.79
C GLU A 74 -10.63 27.20 -7.49
N ASP A 75 -9.90 26.81 -6.44
CA ASP A 75 -10.01 27.44 -5.13
C ASP A 75 -9.17 28.72 -5.01
N PHE A 76 -8.04 28.84 -5.73
CA PHE A 76 -7.09 29.95 -5.54
C PHE A 76 -6.91 30.84 -6.77
N ILE A 77 -6.85 30.27 -7.98
CA ILE A 77 -6.40 31.02 -9.16
C ILE A 77 -7.59 31.61 -9.94
N LYS A 78 -8.66 30.83 -10.12
CA LYS A 78 -9.79 31.16 -10.99
C LYS A 78 -10.51 32.44 -10.58
N ASP A 79 -10.76 32.63 -9.29
CA ASP A 79 -11.48 33.80 -8.78
C ASP A 79 -10.61 35.05 -8.63
N THR A 80 -9.29 34.90 -8.73
CA THR A 80 -8.32 36.01 -8.69
C THR A 80 -8.38 36.84 -9.98
N THR A 81 -8.04 38.15 -9.90
CA THR A 81 -8.00 39.09 -11.04
C THR A 81 -7.16 38.57 -12.22
N PHE A 82 -6.16 37.73 -11.94
CA PHE A 82 -5.33 37.06 -12.92
C PHE A 82 -6.10 35.95 -13.65
N GLY A 83 -6.78 35.05 -12.93
CA GLY A 83 -7.56 33.94 -13.51
C GLY A 83 -8.70 34.42 -14.41
N LYS A 84 -9.39 35.49 -14.03
CA LYS A 84 -10.50 36.08 -14.80
C LYS A 84 -10.08 36.72 -16.14
N LYS A 85 -8.80 37.07 -16.29
CA LYS A 85 -8.26 37.74 -17.50
C LYS A 85 -7.61 36.78 -18.51
N ILE A 86 -7.45 35.50 -18.16
CA ILE A 86 -6.73 34.54 -18.99
C ILE A 86 -7.66 33.87 -20.00
N THR A 87 -7.21 33.81 -21.26
CA THR A 87 -7.87 33.08 -22.34
C THR A 87 -7.83 31.57 -22.11
N THR A 88 -8.88 30.85 -22.50
CA THR A 88 -9.02 29.39 -22.34
C THR A 88 -7.79 28.58 -22.77
N ASN A 89 -7.14 28.94 -23.89
CA ASN A 89 -5.92 28.26 -24.36
C ASN A 89 -4.72 28.44 -23.41
N LYS A 90 -4.57 29.63 -22.83
CA LYS A 90 -3.50 29.92 -21.87
C LYS A 90 -3.78 29.28 -20.52
N THR A 91 -5.05 29.18 -20.12
CA THR A 91 -5.48 28.43 -18.93
C THR A 91 -5.07 26.95 -19.01
N ALA A 92 -5.35 26.30 -20.15
CA ALA A 92 -5.00 24.89 -20.33
C ALA A 92 -3.49 24.64 -20.24
N ILE A 93 -2.66 25.56 -20.78
CA ILE A 93 -1.21 25.48 -20.67
C ILE A 93 -0.78 25.66 -19.20
N LEU A 94 -1.35 26.64 -18.49
CA LEU A 94 -1.01 26.90 -17.10
C LEU A 94 -1.34 25.69 -16.19
N ILE A 95 -2.53 25.10 -16.34
CA ILE A 95 -2.95 23.92 -15.58
C ILE A 95 -2.02 22.74 -15.86
N LYS A 96 -1.61 22.53 -17.14
CA LYS A 96 -0.62 21.50 -17.48
C LYS A 96 0.74 21.77 -16.81
N THR A 97 1.20 23.03 -16.80
CA THR A 97 2.46 23.41 -16.15
C THR A 97 2.41 23.18 -14.64
N ILE A 98 1.31 23.53 -13.99
CA ILE A 98 1.09 23.27 -12.56
C ILE A 98 1.11 21.77 -12.26
N SER A 99 0.46 20.96 -13.10
CA SER A 99 0.48 19.50 -12.97
C SER A 99 1.90 18.92 -13.09
N VAL A 100 2.70 19.40 -14.05
CA VAL A 100 4.11 18.99 -14.17
C VAL A 100 4.92 19.40 -12.93
N PHE A 101 4.70 20.60 -12.41
CA PHE A 101 5.36 21.06 -11.18
C PHE A 101 5.05 20.15 -9.98
N PHE A 102 3.79 19.79 -9.76
CA PHE A 102 3.43 18.86 -8.68
C PHE A 102 3.95 17.45 -8.91
N GLY A 103 4.04 16.98 -10.17
CA GLY A 103 4.68 15.71 -10.49
C GLY A 103 6.18 15.69 -10.16
N LEU A 104 6.90 16.78 -10.45
CA LEU A 104 8.31 16.95 -10.08
C LEU A 104 8.48 17.01 -8.57
N LEU A 105 7.61 17.76 -7.88
CA LEU A 105 7.62 17.86 -6.42
C LEU A 105 7.38 16.49 -5.75
N ALA A 106 6.41 15.72 -6.27
CA ALA A 106 6.13 14.37 -5.79
C ALA A 106 7.33 13.43 -6.01
N THR A 107 7.99 13.54 -7.17
CA THR A 107 9.22 12.76 -7.46
C THR A 107 10.35 13.12 -6.52
N PHE A 108 10.56 14.41 -6.23
CA PHE A 108 11.56 14.86 -5.26
C PHE A 108 11.27 14.32 -3.86
N MET A 109 10.01 14.35 -3.41
CA MET A 109 9.63 13.76 -2.13
C MET A 109 9.78 12.24 -2.08
N ALA A 110 9.58 11.53 -3.19
CA ALA A 110 9.83 10.09 -3.25
C ALA A 110 11.30 9.76 -2.94
N PHE A 111 12.26 10.56 -3.44
CA PHE A 111 13.68 10.41 -3.09
C PHE A 111 13.94 10.75 -1.62
N ALA A 112 13.32 11.78 -1.07
CA ALA A 112 13.45 12.08 0.36
C ALA A 112 12.92 10.94 1.25
N CYS A 113 11.90 10.22 0.79
CA CYS A 113 11.29 9.10 1.49
C CYS A 113 12.20 7.88 1.64
N SER A 114 13.27 7.74 0.83
CA SER A 114 14.17 6.57 0.90
C SER A 114 14.89 6.45 2.25
N ASN A 115 15.02 7.56 2.98
CA ASN A 115 15.71 7.61 4.26
C ASN A 115 14.78 7.35 5.46
N LEU A 116 13.47 7.20 5.22
CA LEU A 116 12.50 6.91 6.27
C LEU A 116 12.33 5.39 6.45
N GLY A 117 12.48 4.90 7.68
CA GLY A 117 12.16 3.52 8.03
C GLY A 117 10.65 3.34 8.18
N GLY A 118 10.05 2.44 7.39
CA GLY A 118 8.63 2.08 7.49
C GLY A 118 7.68 3.03 6.74
N ILE A 119 7.84 3.13 5.42
CA ILE A 119 7.10 4.06 4.54
C ILE A 119 5.59 3.82 4.64
N PHE A 120 5.16 2.55 4.68
CA PHE A 120 3.74 2.21 4.74
C PHE A 120 3.05 2.76 6.00
N GLN A 121 3.71 2.67 7.15
CA GLN A 121 3.17 3.21 8.42
C GLN A 121 3.06 4.74 8.37
N ILE A 122 4.04 5.41 7.78
CA ILE A 122 4.05 6.87 7.66
C ILE A 122 2.90 7.35 6.75
N ILE A 123 2.66 6.65 5.65
CA ILE A 123 1.56 6.97 4.73
C ILE A 123 0.21 6.81 5.44
N LEU A 124 -0.02 5.69 6.13
CA LEU A 124 -1.30 5.43 6.80
C LEU A 124 -1.56 6.42 7.94
N THR A 125 -0.54 6.72 8.75
CA THR A 125 -0.66 7.68 9.85
C THR A 125 -0.94 9.09 9.35
N THR A 126 -0.24 9.54 8.30
CA THR A 126 -0.44 10.87 7.70
C THR A 126 -1.81 10.98 7.03
N LEU A 127 -2.23 9.95 6.30
CA LEU A 127 -3.55 9.92 5.66
C LEU A 127 -4.66 9.96 6.69
N GLY A 128 -4.54 9.21 7.79
CA GLY A 128 -5.49 9.26 8.92
C GLY A 128 -5.53 10.64 9.60
N ALA A 129 -4.37 11.25 9.83
CA ALA A 129 -4.26 12.53 10.50
C ALA A 129 -4.95 13.68 9.75
N ILE A 130 -4.89 13.65 8.41
CA ILE A 130 -5.52 14.67 7.56
C ILE A 130 -6.99 14.35 7.31
N SER A 131 -7.31 13.09 7.00
CA SER A 131 -8.69 12.69 6.65
C SER A 131 -9.64 12.75 7.85
N GLY A 132 -9.18 12.45 9.07
CA GLY A 132 -10.02 12.46 10.27
C GLY A 132 -10.73 13.80 10.52
N PRO A 133 -9.99 14.92 10.69
CA PRO A 133 -10.58 16.25 10.86
C PRO A 133 -11.45 16.68 9.68
N LEU A 134 -11.08 16.31 8.45
CA LEU A 134 -11.84 16.65 7.25
C LEU A 134 -13.20 15.93 7.23
N VAL A 135 -13.24 14.64 7.57
CA VAL A 135 -14.49 13.88 7.72
C VAL A 135 -15.34 14.49 8.84
N GLY A 136 -14.74 14.89 9.96
CA GLY A 136 -15.43 15.60 11.03
C GLY A 136 -16.05 16.93 10.59
N LEU A 137 -15.34 17.69 9.75
CA LEU A 137 -15.84 18.94 9.17
C LEU A 137 -17.05 18.71 8.26
N PHE A 138 -16.99 17.72 7.36
CA PHE A 138 -18.13 17.36 6.51
C PHE A 138 -19.32 16.85 7.33
N PHE A 139 -19.06 16.03 8.35
CA PHE A 139 -20.09 15.55 9.26
C PHE A 139 -20.79 16.71 9.98
N LEU A 140 -20.02 17.69 10.49
CA LEU A 140 -20.56 18.89 11.11
C LEU A 140 -21.46 19.67 10.13
N GLY A 141 -21.01 19.85 8.88
CA GLY A 141 -21.76 20.58 7.85
C GLY A 141 -23.07 19.90 7.41
N ILE A 142 -23.10 18.57 7.40
CA ILE A 142 -24.29 17.80 6.99
C ILE A 142 -25.33 17.70 8.12
N PHE A 143 -24.90 17.36 9.33
CA PHE A 143 -25.83 17.05 10.42
C PHE A 143 -26.23 18.25 11.27
N PHE A 144 -25.43 19.33 11.29
CA PHE A 144 -25.68 20.49 12.14
C PHE A 144 -25.97 21.74 11.29
N PRO A 145 -27.24 22.01 10.94
CA PRO A 145 -27.62 23.16 10.10
C PRO A 145 -27.35 24.52 10.75
N LYS A 146 -27.05 24.56 12.06
CA LYS A 146 -26.65 25.77 12.79
C LYS A 146 -25.13 25.97 12.88
N ALA A 147 -24.34 25.12 12.24
CA ALA A 147 -22.89 25.26 12.24
C ALA A 147 -22.46 26.57 11.55
N ASN A 148 -21.56 27.32 12.19
CA ASN A 148 -21.04 28.58 11.67
C ASN A 148 -19.72 28.37 10.90
N LYS A 149 -19.45 29.24 9.92
CA LYS A 149 -18.21 29.18 9.13
C LYS A 149 -16.95 29.35 9.99
N ILE A 150 -17.04 30.20 11.01
CA ILE A 150 -15.92 30.51 11.92
C ILE A 150 -15.61 29.29 12.81
N GLY A 151 -16.62 28.66 13.42
CA GLY A 151 -16.42 27.46 14.24
C GLY A 151 -15.99 26.26 13.40
N ALA A 152 -16.46 26.15 12.16
CA ALA A 152 -15.97 25.15 11.21
C ALA A 152 -14.46 25.32 10.91
N PHE A 153 -14.01 26.56 10.68
CA PHE A 153 -12.60 26.87 10.44
C PHE A 153 -11.71 26.58 11.65
N PHE A 154 -12.08 27.07 12.83
CA PHE A 154 -11.33 26.79 14.06
C PHE A 154 -11.40 25.31 14.47
N GLY A 155 -12.54 24.65 14.27
CA GLY A 155 -12.71 23.23 14.52
C GLY A 155 -11.80 22.36 13.66
N LEU A 156 -11.67 22.70 12.37
CA LEU A 156 -10.71 22.04 11.47
C LEU A 156 -9.27 22.27 11.96
N GLY A 157 -8.91 23.51 12.28
CA GLY A 157 -7.57 23.86 12.75
C GLY A 157 -7.18 23.14 14.04
N ILE A 158 -8.07 23.14 15.04
CA ILE A 158 -7.86 22.42 16.30
C ILE A 158 -7.81 20.92 16.07
N GLY A 159 -8.68 20.38 15.21
CA GLY A 159 -8.70 18.96 14.87
C GLY A 159 -7.39 18.49 14.24
N ILE A 160 -6.84 19.25 13.29
CA ILE A 160 -5.52 18.96 12.69
C ILE A 160 -4.43 19.05 13.76
N PHE A 161 -4.44 20.09 14.61
CA PHE A 161 -3.45 20.26 15.67
C PHE A 161 -3.43 19.08 16.65
N VAL A 162 -4.60 18.64 17.11
CA VAL A 162 -4.75 17.48 17.99
C VAL A 162 -4.26 16.20 17.32
N MET A 163 -4.59 15.99 16.03
CA MET A 163 -4.11 14.82 15.29
C MET A 163 -2.60 14.81 15.12
N ILE A 164 -1.96 15.97 14.89
CA ILE A 164 -0.51 16.09 14.82
C ILE A 164 0.13 15.70 16.16
N ILE A 165 -0.39 16.19 17.29
CA ILE A 165 0.10 15.81 18.62
C ILE A 165 -0.04 14.30 18.81
N PHE A 166 -1.17 13.73 18.42
CA PHE A 166 -1.40 12.29 18.53
C PHE A 166 -0.43 11.48 17.66
N CYS A 167 -0.15 11.92 16.43
CA CYS A 167 0.84 11.31 15.56
C CYS A 167 2.25 11.37 16.15
N ILE A 168 2.66 12.50 16.72
CA ILE A 168 3.97 12.64 17.37
C ILE A 168 4.05 11.67 18.56
N PHE A 169 3.02 11.63 19.41
CA PHE A 169 2.96 10.72 20.55
C PHE A 169 2.99 9.25 20.14
N ALA A 170 2.26 8.88 19.08
CA ALA A 170 2.27 7.53 18.52
C ALA A 170 3.64 7.13 17.96
N ASN A 171 4.36 8.06 17.33
CA ASN A 171 5.71 7.83 16.79
C ASN A 171 6.78 7.79 17.88
N LEU A 172 6.59 8.48 19.02
CA LEU A 172 7.51 8.43 20.16
C LEU A 172 7.36 7.13 20.94
N ASN A 173 6.13 6.73 21.25
CA ASN A 173 5.88 5.53 22.06
C ASN A 173 6.01 4.24 21.27
N GLN A 174 5.81 4.29 19.94
CA GLN A 174 5.76 3.14 19.02
C GLN A 174 5.24 1.84 19.68
N PRO A 175 3.99 1.83 20.19
CA PRO A 175 3.48 0.74 21.02
C PRO A 175 3.46 -0.63 20.32
N TYR A 176 3.54 -0.63 18.98
CA TYR A 176 3.50 -1.84 18.15
C TYR A 176 4.85 -2.19 17.52
N ARG A 177 5.95 -1.49 17.84
CA ARG A 177 7.28 -1.78 17.26
C ARG A 177 7.74 -3.22 17.54
N ASN A 178 7.36 -3.74 18.71
CA ASN A 178 7.71 -5.08 19.17
C ASN A 178 6.56 -6.09 18.99
N PHE A 179 5.44 -5.69 18.36
CA PHE A 179 4.36 -6.61 18.03
C PHE A 179 4.73 -7.38 16.76
N VAL A 180 5.71 -8.26 16.89
CA VAL A 180 6.00 -9.29 15.90
C VAL A 180 5.03 -10.42 16.20
N ILE A 181 4.22 -10.80 15.21
CA ILE A 181 3.50 -12.07 15.29
C ILE A 181 4.59 -13.14 15.30
N SER A 182 4.93 -13.68 16.47
CA SER A 182 5.89 -14.77 16.58
C SER A 182 5.38 -15.95 15.76
N PHE A 183 5.94 -16.14 14.56
CA PHE A 183 5.79 -17.38 13.79
C PHE A 183 6.59 -18.55 14.41
N ASP A 184 7.33 -18.28 15.50
CA ASP A 184 8.36 -19.11 16.14
C ASP A 184 7.89 -20.37 16.91
N LYS A 185 6.68 -20.90 16.69
CA LYS A 185 6.25 -22.07 17.46
C LYS A 185 5.64 -23.23 16.68
N ILE A 186 6.12 -23.49 15.46
CA ILE A 186 5.94 -24.80 14.84
C ILE A 186 7.26 -25.26 14.18
N GLU A 187 8.31 -25.35 14.98
CA GLU A 187 9.43 -26.25 14.67
C GLU A 187 9.20 -27.56 15.44
N GLU A 188 8.19 -28.32 15.01
CA GLU A 188 8.03 -29.71 15.42
C GLU A 188 7.30 -30.50 14.33
N ASN A 189 7.93 -30.55 13.16
CA ASN A 189 7.92 -31.64 12.17
C ASN A 189 8.66 -31.13 10.92
N ASN A 190 9.44 -32.00 10.28
CA ASN A 190 10.31 -31.73 9.13
C ASN A 190 9.60 -31.25 7.83
N ASN A 191 8.48 -30.54 7.92
CA ASN A 191 7.77 -29.94 6.80
C ASN A 191 7.96 -28.42 6.82
N LYS A 192 9.01 -27.96 6.15
CA LYS A 192 9.19 -26.52 5.82
C LYS A 192 7.95 -26.03 5.08
N SER A 193 7.44 -24.86 5.44
CA SER A 193 6.36 -24.21 4.69
C SER A 193 6.84 -23.82 3.29
N VAL A 194 5.93 -23.81 2.31
CA VAL A 194 6.24 -23.49 0.90
C VAL A 194 6.93 -22.13 0.77
N GLY A 195 6.59 -21.19 1.66
CA GLY A 195 7.21 -19.88 1.74
C GLY A 195 8.68 -19.88 2.15
N CYS A 196 9.25 -20.99 2.64
CA CYS A 196 10.62 -21.06 3.18
C CYS A 196 11.49 -22.18 2.60
N LEU A 197 11.07 -22.72 1.46
CA LEU A 197 11.92 -23.56 0.65
C LEU A 197 12.97 -22.69 -0.08
N GLU A 198 14.23 -23.09 -0.01
CA GLU A 198 15.27 -22.53 -0.88
C GLU A 198 14.89 -22.78 -2.36
N TYR A 199 15.39 -21.94 -3.28
CA TYR A 199 15.14 -22.04 -4.73
C TYR A 199 15.27 -23.48 -5.26
N ASN A 200 16.33 -24.19 -4.84
CA ASN A 200 16.58 -25.58 -5.22
C ASN A 200 15.55 -26.58 -4.64
N GLU A 201 15.01 -26.33 -3.45
CA GLU A 201 13.98 -27.16 -2.83
C GLU A 201 12.60 -26.91 -3.47
N MET A 202 12.27 -25.66 -3.83
CA MET A 202 11.04 -25.33 -4.52
C MET A 202 11.01 -25.87 -5.96
N GLU A 203 12.15 -25.88 -6.66
CA GLU A 203 12.28 -26.48 -7.98
C GLU A 203 12.16 -28.02 -7.94
N ASN A 204 12.70 -28.67 -6.90
CA ASN A 204 12.52 -30.10 -6.66
C ASN A 204 11.08 -30.46 -6.29
N LEU A 205 10.41 -29.62 -5.49
CA LEU A 205 8.98 -29.78 -5.17
C LEU A 205 8.11 -29.60 -6.42
N LYS A 206 8.39 -28.58 -7.25
CA LYS A 206 7.71 -28.36 -8.54
C LYS A 206 7.97 -29.50 -9.53
N ARG A 207 9.17 -30.09 -9.55
CA ARG A 207 9.47 -31.30 -10.33
C ARG A 207 8.67 -32.50 -9.83
N ASN A 208 8.61 -32.74 -8.52
CA ASN A 208 7.84 -33.85 -7.94
C ASN A 208 6.31 -33.67 -8.11
N LEU A 209 5.81 -32.43 -8.00
CA LEU A 209 4.41 -32.10 -8.28
C LEU A 209 4.10 -32.15 -9.78
N ARG A 210 5.00 -31.72 -10.68
CA ARG A 210 4.84 -31.95 -12.13
C ARG A 210 4.87 -33.44 -12.47
N ILE A 211 5.70 -34.24 -11.83
CA ILE A 211 5.69 -35.70 -11.99
C ILE A 211 4.36 -36.27 -11.48
N SER A 212 3.80 -35.73 -10.39
CA SER A 212 2.48 -36.10 -9.87
C SER A 212 1.34 -35.67 -10.81
N PHE A 213 1.38 -34.47 -11.41
CA PHE A 213 0.40 -33.99 -12.39
C PHE A 213 0.54 -34.65 -13.78
N VAL A 214 1.76 -35.00 -14.21
CA VAL A 214 2.01 -35.81 -15.41
C VAL A 214 1.57 -37.26 -15.18
N SER A 215 1.69 -37.77 -13.95
CA SER A 215 1.17 -39.11 -13.58
C SER A 215 -0.34 -39.11 -13.35
N GLU A 216 -0.95 -38.05 -12.83
CA GLU A 216 -2.41 -37.90 -12.68
C GLU A 216 -3.12 -37.53 -13.99
N GLY A 217 -2.41 -37.01 -14.98
CA GLY A 217 -2.87 -36.97 -16.37
C GLY A 217 -2.85 -38.33 -17.07
N ALA A 218 -2.26 -39.36 -16.44
CA ALA A 218 -2.13 -40.71 -16.98
C ALA A 218 -2.73 -41.81 -16.09
N PHE A 219 -3.21 -41.52 -14.87
CA PHE A 219 -3.78 -42.54 -14.00
C PHE A 219 -4.91 -42.00 -13.10
N LYS A 220 -6.13 -42.37 -13.49
CA LYS A 220 -7.35 -42.27 -12.69
C LYS A 220 -7.22 -43.14 -11.42
N GLN A 221 -7.67 -42.58 -10.29
CA GLN A 221 -7.94 -43.21 -8.97
C GLN A 221 -6.75 -43.59 -8.06
N ARG A 222 -6.52 -42.81 -6.98
CA ARG A 222 -6.79 -43.27 -5.58
C ARG A 222 -6.73 -42.12 -4.55
N ASN A 223 -7.84 -41.98 -3.82
CA ASN A 223 -8.08 -41.41 -2.49
C ASN A 223 -6.85 -41.07 -1.62
N TYR A 224 -6.85 -39.92 -0.92
CA TYR A 224 -7.19 -39.80 0.52
C TYR A 224 -7.41 -38.34 0.96
N TYR A 225 -8.69 -38.00 1.13
CA TYR A 225 -9.36 -37.19 2.16
C TYR A 225 -8.67 -35.97 2.82
N LEU A 226 -9.22 -34.80 2.45
CA LEU A 226 -9.69 -33.78 3.40
C LEU A 226 -10.56 -34.42 4.50
N ARG A 227 -10.25 -34.17 5.77
CA ARG A 227 -11.17 -34.38 6.89
C ARG A 227 -11.52 -33.04 7.51
N ILE A 228 -12.71 -32.54 7.17
CA ILE A 228 -13.48 -31.64 8.03
C ILE A 228 -14.65 -32.50 8.50
N VAL A 229 -14.74 -32.67 9.82
CA VAL A 229 -15.56 -33.60 10.63
C VAL A 229 -15.07 -35.05 10.62
#